data_AF-A0A7V8ZAL3-F1
#
_entry.id   AF-A0A7V8ZAL3-F1
#
_cell.length_a   1.000
_cell.length_b   1.000
_cell.length_c   1.000
_cell.angle_alpha   90.00
_cell.angle_beta   90.00
_cell.angle_gamma   90.00
#
_symmetry.space_group_name_H-M   'P 1'
#
loop_
_entity.id
_entity.type
_entity.pdbx_description
1 polymer ?
#
loop_
_entity_poly.entity_id
_entity_poly.type
_entity_poly.pdbx_seq_one_letter_code
_entity_poly.pdbx_strand_id
1 'polypeptide(L)'
;MKNRIASALTLAVLMTANLLNTPFVVYAGNKTPQPFAQSTNAGNLELPPFAARLLDELASNLNLTDAQKAEIKRIIIAERPAFEPLVATLLAQAEELRAATRSGQFNEAQVRAIVARQSTVIADLYVVYQRLLSKIYNVLTPEQVARLRELREQSSARGGEGVASVPSSSTVNISPESILDRIATELNLTSIQKLRIMLILAAEYPRIESTLRSLTENQQQQFQSFLQNPRFDEAQARAFATVQAQLIGELLVAKERIQKSLYDVLTTEQRAKLEALLDELQLRLKMVATFPVIDDARGFVRQQYVDFLNREPDTAGFNFWTKQITDCNGDLTCVDRMRVNTSAAFFLSIEFQGTGFLVHRFYKATRGTAPRYDEFQIDSRSISRGVVVNQQGWEQLLENNKAAFAEAWVTRPAFKAVYDAKTNSEYVDALIANTGVTFSASDRAKLIDNLTAARETRASVLRKIAESEQFTQREFNPAFVLMQYFGYLRRNPDDAPDGDMRGFNFWLKELNGEGSGTRNNYPNMVRAFVISGEYRGRFGAN
;
A
#
# COMPACT_ATOMS: atom_id res chain seq x y z
N MET A 1 15.59 15.52 3.68
CA MET A 1 15.31 16.71 4.53
C MET A 1 13.83 17.11 4.61
N LYS A 2 12.95 16.75 3.65
CA LYS A 2 11.50 17.11 3.60
C LYS A 2 10.58 16.55 4.73
N ASN A 3 11.09 16.22 5.91
CA ASN A 3 10.39 15.41 6.92
C ASN A 3 10.20 16.09 8.29
N ARG A 4 10.34 17.44 8.40
CA ARG A 4 10.37 18.13 9.71
C ARG A 4 9.19 19.08 10.02
N ILE A 5 8.42 19.57 9.03
CA ILE A 5 7.15 20.26 9.30
C ILE A 5 6.08 19.27 9.80
N ALA A 6 6.13 18.04 9.28
CA ALA A 6 5.22 16.94 9.56
C ALA A 6 5.31 16.36 11.00
N SER A 7 5.71 17.20 11.95
CA SER A 7 5.85 16.89 13.37
C SER A 7 5.46 18.07 14.27
N ALA A 8 5.09 19.24 13.72
CA ALA A 8 4.60 20.40 14.49
C ALA A 8 3.08 20.60 14.32
N LEU A 9 2.61 20.79 13.08
CA LEU A 9 1.17 20.86 12.77
C LEU A 9 0.50 19.49 12.82
N THR A 10 1.25 18.45 12.49
CA THR A 10 0.85 17.05 12.64
C THR A 10 0.67 16.65 14.09
N LEU A 11 1.18 17.43 15.07
CA LEU A 11 1.05 17.09 16.48
C LEU A 11 -0.43 17.07 16.91
N ALA A 12 -1.29 17.98 16.43
CA ALA A 12 -2.72 17.99 16.82
C ALA A 12 -3.54 16.83 16.24
N VAL A 13 -3.12 16.30 15.08
CA VAL A 13 -3.77 15.18 14.36
C VAL A 13 -3.19 13.83 14.77
N LEU A 14 -1.89 13.76 15.05
CA LEU A 14 -1.30 12.63 15.76
C LEU A 14 -1.75 12.60 17.22
N MET A 15 -2.16 13.71 17.82
CA MET A 15 -2.74 13.70 19.17
C MET A 15 -4.12 13.05 19.20
N THR A 16 -4.99 13.19 18.19
CA THR A 16 -6.23 12.39 18.14
C THR A 16 -5.97 10.88 17.96
N ALA A 17 -4.81 10.47 17.42
CA ALA A 17 -4.44 9.06 17.29
C ALA A 17 -3.61 8.51 18.47
N ASN A 18 -2.72 9.31 19.07
CA ASN A 18 -1.83 8.92 20.17
C ASN A 18 -2.46 9.13 21.56
N LEU A 19 -3.48 9.99 21.69
CA LEU A 19 -4.21 10.17 22.96
C LEU A 19 -5.35 9.16 23.14
N LEU A 20 -5.73 8.44 22.07
CA LEU A 20 -6.52 7.20 22.14
C LEU A 20 -5.66 6.00 22.58
N ASN A 21 -4.97 6.18 23.71
CA ASN A 21 -4.35 5.16 24.57
C ASN A 21 -3.29 4.23 23.92
N THR A 22 -2.00 4.53 24.15
CA THR A 22 -0.93 3.54 24.03
C THR A 22 -0.90 2.59 25.24
N PRO A 23 -1.04 1.29 24.98
CA PRO A 23 -0.05 0.33 25.45
C PRO A 23 0.74 -0.36 24.31
N PHE A 24 0.58 0.08 23.05
CA PHE A 24 1.11 -0.63 21.86
C PHE A 24 1.56 0.26 20.68
N VAL A 25 2.03 1.49 20.94
CA VAL A 25 2.64 2.32 19.89
C VAL A 25 3.84 3.09 20.45
N VAL A 26 4.97 2.41 20.62
CA VAL A 26 6.28 3.08 20.78
C VAL A 26 7.28 2.52 19.77
N TYR A 27 7.07 2.85 18.49
CA TYR A 27 8.15 3.19 17.54
C TYR A 27 7.59 3.92 16.31
N ALA A 28 7.19 5.18 16.48
CA ALA A 28 6.91 6.10 15.37
C ALA A 28 8.21 6.63 14.72
N GLY A 29 9.10 5.71 14.33
CA GLY A 29 10.31 6.02 13.58
C GLY A 29 10.00 6.34 12.12
N ASN A 30 9.59 7.57 11.84
CA ASN A 30 9.53 8.16 10.47
C ASN A 30 8.81 7.34 9.38
N LYS A 31 7.75 6.58 9.70
CA LYS A 31 6.90 5.90 8.70
C LYS A 31 5.41 6.03 9.00
N THR A 32 4.67 6.47 7.99
CA THR A 32 3.20 6.53 7.95
C THR A 32 2.57 5.11 7.92
N PRO A 33 1.63 4.78 8.82
CA PRO A 33 0.67 3.69 8.64
C PRO A 33 -0.52 4.14 7.77
N GLN A 34 -1.55 3.31 7.56
CA GLN A 34 -2.71 3.67 6.72
C GLN A 34 -4.15 3.16 7.11
N PRO A 35 -4.46 2.20 8.00
CA PRO A 35 -5.79 1.50 8.19
C PRO A 35 -6.84 1.13 7.07
N PHE A 36 -6.93 -0.15 6.61
CA PHE A 36 -8.11 -0.94 6.10
C PHE A 36 -8.93 -0.74 4.79
N ALA A 37 -9.41 -1.88 4.25
CA ALA A 37 -10.69 -2.04 3.52
C ALA A 37 -11.51 -3.25 4.07
N GLN A 38 -12.84 -3.23 3.92
CA GLN A 38 -13.79 -4.25 4.42
C GLN A 38 -13.71 -5.58 3.66
N SER A 39 -13.98 -6.70 4.34
CA SER A 39 -14.14 -8.03 3.73
C SER A 39 -15.19 -8.85 4.48
N THR A 40 -16.19 -9.34 3.76
CA THR A 40 -17.39 -10.01 4.28
C THR A 40 -17.35 -11.55 4.16
N ASN A 41 -16.15 -12.14 4.03
CA ASN A 41 -16.01 -13.60 3.88
C ASN A 41 -15.42 -14.27 5.14
N ALA A 42 -16.28 -15.04 5.82
CA ALA A 42 -15.88 -15.96 6.88
C ALA A 42 -15.04 -17.12 6.29
N GLY A 43 -13.73 -17.05 6.46
CA GLY A 43 -12.81 -18.10 6.00
C GLY A 43 -11.34 -17.79 6.26
N ASN A 44 -10.90 -16.56 5.94
CA ASN A 44 -9.55 -16.07 6.22
C ASN A 44 -9.59 -14.84 7.14
N LEU A 45 -9.45 -15.07 8.45
CA LEU A 45 -9.26 -14.01 9.43
C LEU A 45 -7.84 -13.43 9.31
N GLU A 46 -7.62 -12.45 8.43
CA GLU A 46 -6.39 -11.65 8.41
C GLU A 46 -6.56 -10.34 9.19
N LEU A 47 -5.50 -9.97 9.92
CA LEU A 47 -5.43 -8.71 10.65
C LEU A 47 -4.86 -7.62 9.74
N PRO A 48 -5.25 -6.34 9.95
CA PRO A 48 -4.60 -5.21 9.31
C PRO A 48 -3.13 -5.07 9.77
N PRO A 49 -2.27 -4.38 9.01
CA PRO A 49 -0.85 -4.26 9.36
C PRO A 49 -0.55 -3.67 10.74
N PHE A 50 -1.34 -2.69 11.22
CA PHE A 50 -1.13 -2.13 12.57
C PHE A 50 -1.52 -3.13 13.67
N ALA A 51 -2.65 -3.83 13.51
CA ALA A 51 -3.11 -4.77 14.53
C ALA A 51 -2.33 -6.10 14.49
N ALA A 52 -1.76 -6.46 13.34
CA ALA A 52 -0.77 -7.53 13.21
C ALA A 52 0.51 -7.19 13.98
N ARG A 53 1.11 -6.01 13.77
CA ARG A 53 2.30 -5.55 14.52
C ARG A 53 2.03 -5.46 16.03
N LEU A 54 0.88 -4.93 16.43
CA LEU A 54 0.37 -4.95 17.80
C LEU A 54 0.37 -6.37 18.38
N LEU A 55 -0.14 -7.36 17.62
CA LEU A 55 -0.17 -8.75 18.05
C LEU A 55 1.23 -9.37 18.11
N ASP A 56 2.13 -9.02 17.20
CA ASP A 56 3.52 -9.49 17.19
C ASP A 56 4.32 -8.89 18.37
N GLU A 57 4.11 -7.62 18.70
CA GLU A 57 4.71 -6.93 19.85
C GLU A 57 4.17 -7.48 21.18
N LEU A 58 2.86 -7.72 21.27
CA LEU A 58 2.24 -8.48 22.37
C LEU A 58 2.85 -9.88 22.51
N ALA A 59 2.97 -10.60 21.40
CA ALA A 59 3.47 -11.97 21.37
C ALA A 59 4.93 -12.06 21.83
N SER A 60 5.77 -11.12 21.40
CA SER A 60 7.18 -11.02 21.77
C SER A 60 7.35 -10.65 23.25
N ASN A 61 6.63 -9.62 23.73
CA ASN A 61 6.81 -9.11 25.09
C ASN A 61 6.19 -10.00 26.19
N LEU A 62 5.14 -10.75 25.87
CA LEU A 62 4.40 -11.61 26.80
C LEU A 62 4.55 -13.11 26.53
N ASN A 63 5.38 -13.51 25.55
CA ASN A 63 5.54 -14.90 25.12
C ASN A 63 4.18 -15.60 24.86
N LEU A 64 3.32 -14.99 24.04
CA LEU A 64 1.98 -15.53 23.79
C LEU A 64 2.04 -16.88 23.08
N THR A 65 1.19 -17.81 23.51
CA THR A 65 0.97 -19.09 22.81
C THR A 65 0.21 -18.87 21.49
N ASP A 66 0.31 -19.81 20.56
CA ASP A 66 -0.39 -19.69 19.27
C ASP A 66 -1.92 -19.69 19.41
N ALA A 67 -2.45 -20.36 20.43
CA ALA A 67 -3.86 -20.30 20.80
C ALA A 67 -4.26 -18.88 21.25
N GLN A 68 -3.45 -18.23 22.10
CA GLN A 68 -3.69 -16.84 22.52
C GLN A 68 -3.59 -15.86 21.35
N LYS A 69 -2.62 -16.04 20.44
CA LYS A 69 -2.50 -15.23 19.21
C LYS A 69 -3.74 -15.35 18.33
N ALA A 70 -4.24 -16.58 18.13
CA ALA A 70 -5.43 -16.84 17.33
C ALA A 70 -6.70 -16.20 17.95
N GLU A 71 -6.84 -16.26 19.27
CA GLU A 71 -7.98 -15.68 19.97
C GLU A 71 -7.95 -14.14 20.02
N ILE A 72 -6.78 -13.54 20.27
CA ILE A 72 -6.61 -12.08 20.19
C ILE A 72 -6.89 -11.57 18.76
N LYS A 73 -6.46 -12.32 17.72
CA LYS A 73 -6.83 -12.04 16.33
C LYS A 73 -8.34 -12.03 16.10
N ARG A 74 -9.09 -13.00 16.66
CA ARG A 74 -10.57 -13.03 16.58
C ARG A 74 -11.19 -11.82 17.30
N ILE A 75 -10.72 -11.52 18.50
CA ILE A 75 -11.20 -10.39 19.32
C ILE A 75 -11.05 -9.05 18.57
N ILE A 76 -9.88 -8.80 17.96
CA ILE A 76 -9.63 -7.58 17.17
C ILE A 76 -10.57 -7.51 15.95
N ILE A 77 -10.77 -8.63 15.25
CA ILE A 77 -11.65 -8.70 14.07
C ILE A 77 -13.12 -8.49 14.48
N ALA A 78 -13.53 -8.94 15.67
CA ALA A 78 -14.89 -8.78 16.17
C ALA A 78 -15.24 -7.35 16.62
N GLU A 79 -14.29 -6.57 17.15
CA GLU A 79 -14.52 -5.16 17.53
C GLU A 79 -14.46 -4.19 16.33
N ARG A 80 -13.87 -4.62 15.22
CA ARG A 80 -13.64 -3.80 14.02
C ARG A 80 -14.89 -3.07 13.47
N PRO A 81 -16.10 -3.67 13.40
CA PRO A 81 -17.29 -2.96 12.92
C PRO A 81 -17.75 -1.80 13.82
N ALA A 82 -17.35 -1.78 15.09
CA ALA A 82 -17.61 -0.66 15.99
C ALA A 82 -16.59 0.48 15.83
N PHE A 83 -15.41 0.21 15.28
CA PHE A 83 -14.31 1.16 15.12
C PHE A 83 -14.36 1.92 13.78
N GLU A 84 -14.56 1.20 12.67
CA GLU A 84 -14.57 1.78 11.31
C GLU A 84 -15.50 3.00 11.12
N PRO A 85 -16.80 2.98 11.51
CA PRO A 85 -17.69 4.12 11.26
C PRO A 85 -17.32 5.35 12.11
N LEU A 86 -16.74 5.17 13.30
CA LEU A 86 -16.31 6.28 14.15
C LEU A 86 -15.09 7.00 13.56
N VAL A 87 -14.12 6.25 13.01
CA VAL A 87 -12.96 6.82 12.29
C VAL A 87 -13.41 7.58 11.04
N ALA A 88 -14.31 6.99 10.22
CA ALA A 88 -14.88 7.66 9.06
C ALA A 88 -15.59 8.98 9.45
N THR A 89 -16.31 8.98 10.58
CA THR A 89 -16.97 10.19 11.11
C THR A 89 -15.96 11.26 11.52
N LEU A 90 -14.86 10.90 12.18
CA LEU A 90 -13.79 11.85 12.54
C LEU A 90 -13.10 12.45 11.31
N LEU A 91 -12.86 11.66 10.26
CA LEU A 91 -12.29 12.17 9.02
C LEU A 91 -13.20 13.22 8.37
N ALA A 92 -14.50 12.92 8.23
CA ALA A 92 -15.48 13.87 7.70
C ALA A 92 -15.55 15.17 8.52
N GLN A 93 -15.50 15.07 9.85
CA GLN A 93 -15.48 16.26 10.73
C GLN A 93 -14.14 17.01 10.67
N ALA A 94 -13.01 16.33 10.41
CA ALA A 94 -11.72 16.99 10.18
C ALA A 94 -11.70 17.75 8.84
N GLU A 95 -12.39 17.25 7.81
CA GLU A 95 -12.64 17.98 6.57
C GLU A 95 -13.54 19.20 6.80
N GLU A 96 -14.61 19.05 7.59
CA GLU A 96 -15.48 20.16 7.97
C GLU A 96 -14.71 21.27 8.73
N LEU A 97 -13.88 20.88 9.71
CA LEU A 97 -13.02 21.81 10.45
C LEU A 97 -12.04 22.53 9.54
N ARG A 98 -11.35 21.79 8.64
CA ARG A 98 -10.42 22.36 7.66
C ARG A 98 -11.13 23.36 6.76
N ALA A 99 -12.33 23.05 6.27
CA ALA A 99 -13.12 23.95 5.43
C ALA A 99 -13.49 25.24 6.17
N ALA A 100 -13.84 25.13 7.46
CA ALA A 100 -14.18 26.27 8.32
C ALA A 100 -12.98 27.15 8.72
N THR A 101 -11.73 26.66 8.65
CA THR A 101 -10.53 27.44 9.00
C THR A 101 -9.58 27.74 7.83
N ARG A 102 -9.92 27.31 6.61
CA ARG A 102 -9.16 27.56 5.38
C ARG A 102 -9.01 29.07 5.09
N SER A 103 -7.88 29.44 4.49
CA SER A 103 -7.53 30.81 4.13
C SER A 103 -7.47 31.78 5.34
N GLY A 104 -7.16 31.26 6.52
CA GLY A 104 -7.09 32.03 7.75
C GLY A 104 -8.46 32.52 8.26
N GLN A 105 -9.55 31.82 7.92
CA GLN A 105 -10.83 32.01 8.59
C GLN A 105 -10.75 31.44 10.01
N PHE A 106 -11.37 32.10 10.99
CA PHE A 106 -11.47 31.58 12.35
C PHE A 106 -12.68 32.16 13.06
N ASN A 107 -13.70 31.33 13.28
CA ASN A 107 -14.83 31.61 14.14
C ASN A 107 -14.76 30.62 15.31
N GLU A 108 -14.38 31.09 16.51
CA GLU A 108 -14.17 30.19 17.66
C GLU A 108 -15.44 29.43 18.05
N ALA A 109 -16.63 30.04 17.91
CA ALA A 109 -17.90 29.36 18.19
C ALA A 109 -18.17 28.21 17.21
N GLN A 110 -17.92 28.42 15.91
CA GLN A 110 -18.06 27.39 14.89
C GLN A 110 -17.01 26.27 15.08
N VAL A 111 -15.75 26.64 15.33
CA VAL A 111 -14.66 25.68 15.62
C VAL A 111 -15.00 24.85 16.85
N ARG A 112 -15.44 25.47 17.96
CA ARG A 112 -15.88 24.75 19.16
C ARG A 112 -17.07 23.83 18.92
N ALA A 113 -18.02 24.20 18.03
CA ALA A 113 -19.16 23.34 17.67
C ALA A 113 -18.76 22.13 16.80
N ILE A 114 -17.74 22.24 15.96
CA ILE A 114 -17.17 21.10 15.21
C ILE A 114 -16.34 20.22 16.17
N VAL A 115 -15.49 20.82 16.99
CA VAL A 115 -14.65 20.11 17.96
C VAL A 115 -15.49 19.38 19.01
N ALA A 116 -16.60 19.94 19.50
CA ALA A 116 -17.50 19.24 20.42
C ALA A 116 -18.09 17.96 19.82
N ARG A 117 -18.41 17.97 18.52
CA ARG A 117 -18.84 16.76 17.79
C ARG A 117 -17.69 15.75 17.65
N GLN A 118 -16.47 16.21 17.36
CA GLN A 118 -15.28 15.35 17.36
C GLN A 118 -15.01 14.72 18.73
N SER A 119 -15.10 15.50 19.82
CA SER A 119 -14.94 15.00 21.19
C SER A 119 -15.92 13.88 21.51
N THR A 120 -17.19 13.95 21.09
CA THR A 120 -18.14 12.85 21.26
C THR A 120 -17.65 11.56 20.58
N VAL A 121 -17.21 11.65 19.32
CA VAL A 121 -16.74 10.47 18.56
C VAL A 121 -15.41 9.94 19.10
N ILE A 122 -14.51 10.81 19.56
CA ILE A 122 -13.27 10.46 20.28
C ILE A 122 -13.60 9.69 21.56
N ALA A 123 -14.61 10.12 22.32
CA ALA A 123 -15.01 9.43 23.54
C ALA A 123 -15.58 8.03 23.24
N ASP A 124 -16.43 7.89 22.22
CA ASP A 124 -16.96 6.57 21.83
C ASP A 124 -15.86 5.63 21.28
N LEU A 125 -14.89 6.14 20.51
CA LEU A 125 -13.70 5.39 20.11
C LEU A 125 -12.91 4.87 21.31
N TYR A 126 -12.78 5.69 22.35
CA TYR A 126 -12.11 5.30 23.59
C TYR A 126 -12.85 4.16 24.30
N VAL A 127 -14.18 4.19 24.35
CA VAL A 127 -15.00 3.13 24.94
C VAL A 127 -14.84 1.80 24.17
N VAL A 128 -14.86 1.84 22.82
CA VAL A 128 -14.57 0.67 21.97
C VAL A 128 -13.16 0.13 22.25
N TYR A 129 -12.18 1.02 22.38
CA TYR A 129 -10.81 0.65 22.70
C TYR A 129 -10.65 -0.02 24.08
N GLN A 130 -11.32 0.49 25.12
CA GLN A 130 -11.30 -0.14 26.45
C GLN A 130 -11.96 -1.53 26.44
N ARG A 131 -13.05 -1.70 25.68
CA ARG A 131 -13.72 -2.99 25.49
C ARG A 131 -12.78 -4.01 24.82
N LEU A 132 -12.06 -3.57 23.79
CA LEU A 132 -11.03 -4.38 23.13
C LEU A 132 -9.92 -4.80 24.10
N LEU A 133 -9.37 -3.86 24.88
CA LEU A 133 -8.32 -4.17 25.87
C LEU A 133 -8.79 -5.18 26.94
N SER A 134 -9.99 -5.02 27.49
CA SER A 134 -10.52 -5.98 28.49
C SER A 134 -10.68 -7.37 27.89
N LYS A 135 -11.16 -7.49 26.64
CA LYS A 135 -11.22 -8.78 25.94
C LYS A 135 -9.84 -9.41 25.75
N ILE A 136 -8.84 -8.64 25.32
CA ILE A 136 -7.46 -9.12 25.16
C ILE A 136 -6.86 -9.54 26.51
N TYR A 137 -7.07 -8.76 27.57
CA TYR A 137 -6.55 -9.06 28.92
C TYR A 137 -7.07 -10.39 29.45
N ASN A 138 -8.35 -10.73 29.19
CA ASN A 138 -8.95 -12.01 29.58
C ASN A 138 -8.38 -13.24 28.84
N VAL A 139 -7.52 -13.05 27.83
CA VAL A 139 -6.79 -14.13 27.13
C VAL A 139 -5.41 -14.40 27.78
N LEU A 140 -4.90 -13.49 28.61
CA LEU A 140 -3.57 -13.56 29.21
C LEU A 140 -3.55 -14.41 30.50
N THR A 141 -2.42 -15.07 30.78
CA THR A 141 -2.21 -15.73 32.08
C THR A 141 -1.86 -14.72 33.18
N PRO A 142 -2.00 -15.07 34.48
CA PRO A 142 -1.61 -14.19 35.59
C PRO A 142 -0.15 -13.70 35.51
N GLU A 143 0.76 -14.53 35.00
CA GLU A 143 2.18 -14.22 34.83
C GLU A 143 2.40 -13.24 33.68
N GLN A 144 1.68 -13.41 32.56
CA GLN A 144 1.69 -12.48 31.42
C GLN A 144 1.07 -11.12 31.82
N VAL A 145 0.03 -11.14 32.64
CA VAL A 145 -0.56 -9.93 33.25
C VAL A 145 0.45 -9.23 34.16
N ALA A 146 1.16 -9.97 35.02
CA ALA A 146 2.22 -9.38 35.86
C ALA A 146 3.33 -8.75 35.00
N ARG A 147 3.77 -9.46 33.94
CA ARG A 147 4.77 -8.95 32.99
C ARG A 147 4.31 -7.68 32.27
N LEU A 148 3.02 -7.59 31.91
CA LEU A 148 2.44 -6.39 31.29
C LEU A 148 2.50 -5.17 32.24
N ARG A 149 2.38 -5.38 33.55
CA ARG A 149 2.56 -4.30 34.56
C ARG A 149 4.01 -3.86 34.66
N GLU A 150 4.96 -4.81 34.78
CA GLU A 150 6.39 -4.51 34.82
C GLU A 150 6.85 -3.68 33.62
N LEU A 151 6.41 -4.06 32.41
CA LEU A 151 6.75 -3.36 31.17
C LEU A 151 6.23 -1.92 31.17
N ARG A 152 5.06 -1.66 31.78
CA ARG A 152 4.49 -0.31 31.95
C ARG A 152 5.27 0.51 32.98
N GLU A 153 5.59 -0.07 34.13
CA GLU A 153 6.35 0.61 35.19
C GLU A 153 7.77 0.98 34.73
N GLN A 154 8.43 0.08 34.00
CA GLN A 154 9.73 0.36 33.35
C GLN A 154 9.63 1.46 32.28
N SER A 155 8.49 1.54 31.57
CA SER A 155 8.15 2.62 30.62
C SER A 155 8.05 3.98 31.31
N SER A 156 7.31 4.04 32.42
CA SER A 156 7.10 5.26 33.20
C SER A 156 8.38 5.73 33.90
N ALA A 157 9.19 4.81 34.43
CA ALA A 157 10.45 5.13 35.11
C ALA A 157 11.54 5.66 34.16
N ARG A 158 11.50 5.32 32.86
CA ARG A 158 12.46 5.76 31.84
C ARG A 158 12.06 7.05 31.10
N GLY A 159 11.00 7.74 31.53
CA GLY A 159 10.59 9.00 30.91
C GLY A 159 10.12 8.86 29.46
N GLY A 160 9.43 7.76 29.13
CA GLY A 160 8.65 7.62 27.90
C GLY A 160 9.18 6.67 26.82
N GLU A 161 10.34 6.04 27.00
CA GLU A 161 10.98 5.16 25.98
C GLU A 161 10.75 3.65 26.21
N GLY A 162 9.57 3.25 26.67
CA GLY A 162 9.18 1.84 26.77
C GLY A 162 7.88 1.51 26.03
N VAL A 163 7.62 0.22 25.82
CA VAL A 163 6.53 -0.34 25.00
C VAL A 163 5.13 0.18 25.37
N ALA A 164 4.92 0.64 26.62
CA ALA A 164 3.58 0.93 27.14
C ALA A 164 3.42 2.34 27.76
N SER A 165 4.22 3.33 27.32
CA SER A 165 4.07 4.73 27.74
C SER A 165 3.59 5.63 26.60
N VAL A 166 2.64 6.50 26.92
CA VAL A 166 2.48 7.78 26.22
C VAL A 166 3.82 8.51 26.33
N PRO A 167 4.36 9.13 25.28
CA PRO A 167 5.57 9.92 25.41
C PRO A 167 5.31 11.04 26.41
N SER A 168 5.94 10.96 27.59
CA SER A 168 5.96 12.07 28.52
C SER A 168 6.61 13.28 27.84
N SER A 169 6.32 14.48 28.32
CA SER A 169 6.83 15.76 27.78
C SER A 169 8.36 15.91 27.75
N SER A 170 9.09 14.88 28.19
CA SER A 170 10.55 14.72 28.15
C SER A 170 11.13 14.35 26.78
N THR A 171 10.42 13.62 25.90
CA THR A 171 11.02 13.09 24.65
C THR A 171 10.70 13.89 23.39
N VAL A 172 9.65 14.71 23.41
CA VAL A 172 9.40 15.72 22.37
C VAL A 172 9.56 17.09 23.01
N ASN A 173 10.63 17.81 22.65
CA ASN A 173 10.73 19.22 22.98
C ASN A 173 9.64 19.99 22.22
N ILE A 174 8.59 20.43 22.91
CA ILE A 174 7.44 21.20 22.37
C ILE A 174 7.60 22.70 22.69
N SER A 175 8.81 23.18 23.02
CA SER A 175 9.02 24.59 23.34
C SER A 175 8.65 25.53 22.16
N PRO A 176 8.27 26.80 22.43
CA PRO A 176 7.99 27.78 21.38
C PRO A 176 9.09 27.88 20.32
N GLU A 177 10.35 27.73 20.71
CA GLU A 177 11.53 27.75 19.83
C GLU A 177 11.55 26.52 18.90
N SER A 178 11.29 25.32 19.42
CA SER A 178 11.32 24.09 18.62
C SER A 178 10.20 24.04 17.57
N ILE A 179 9.04 24.61 17.91
CA ILE A 179 7.90 24.78 17.00
C ILE A 179 8.24 25.82 15.93
N LEU A 180 8.80 26.97 16.35
CA LEU A 180 9.20 28.05 15.46
C LEU A 180 10.23 27.57 14.43
N ASP A 181 11.29 26.87 14.84
CA ASP A 181 12.35 26.40 13.93
C ASP A 181 11.80 25.53 12.80
N ARG A 182 10.85 24.64 13.11
CA ARG A 182 10.22 23.74 12.12
C ARG A 182 9.39 24.50 11.09
N ILE A 183 8.75 25.60 11.48
CA ILE A 183 7.94 26.44 10.60
C ILE A 183 8.84 27.45 9.84
N ALA A 184 9.89 27.94 10.49
CA ALA A 184 10.75 29.02 10.02
C ALA A 184 11.58 28.66 8.78
N THR A 185 12.17 27.46 8.75
CA THR A 185 12.92 26.98 7.58
C THR A 185 12.03 26.86 6.34
N GLU A 186 10.80 26.42 6.53
CA GLU A 186 9.96 25.94 5.44
C GLU A 186 9.03 27.00 4.88
N LEU A 187 8.58 27.96 5.69
CA LEU A 187 7.92 29.19 5.21
C LEU A 187 8.93 30.31 4.88
N ASN A 188 10.24 30.06 4.95
CA ASN A 188 11.31 31.04 4.72
C ASN A 188 11.05 32.36 5.49
N LEU A 189 10.85 32.25 6.81
CA LEU A 189 10.41 33.38 7.63
C LEU A 189 11.51 34.43 7.82
N THR A 190 11.15 35.69 7.65
CA THR A 190 12.01 36.84 8.03
C THR A 190 12.19 36.92 9.55
N SER A 191 13.26 37.56 10.02
CA SER A 191 13.53 37.72 11.46
C SER A 191 12.38 38.39 12.23
N ILE A 192 11.68 39.36 11.62
CA ILE A 192 10.52 40.03 12.21
C ILE A 192 9.33 39.06 12.33
N GLN A 193 9.08 38.23 11.31
CA GLN A 193 8.03 37.21 11.37
C GLN A 193 8.32 36.15 12.42
N LYS A 194 9.58 35.70 12.53
CA LYS A 194 10.01 34.75 13.56
C LYS A 194 9.73 35.29 14.97
N LEU A 195 10.08 36.55 15.24
CA LEU A 195 9.84 37.20 16.53
C LEU A 195 8.34 37.34 16.85
N ARG A 196 7.51 37.74 15.88
CA ARG A 196 6.05 37.81 16.04
C ARG A 196 5.44 36.43 16.34
N ILE A 197 5.90 35.39 15.65
CA ILE A 197 5.41 34.02 15.82
C ILE A 197 5.86 33.44 17.17
N MET A 198 7.08 33.75 17.63
CA MET A 198 7.55 33.37 18.97
C MET A 198 6.63 33.91 20.07
N LEU A 199 6.20 35.18 19.98
CA LEU A 199 5.27 35.78 20.94
C LEU A 199 3.89 35.12 20.93
N ILE A 200 3.37 34.76 19.74
CA ILE A 200 2.10 34.01 19.58
C ILE A 200 2.21 32.64 20.27
N LEU A 201 3.29 31.92 20.02
CA LEU A 201 3.51 30.58 20.60
C LEU A 201 3.69 30.65 22.13
N ALA A 202 4.46 31.62 22.63
CA ALA A 202 4.68 31.81 24.07
C ALA A 202 3.38 32.15 24.83
N ALA A 203 2.40 32.80 24.19
CA ALA A 203 1.12 33.13 24.82
C ALA A 203 0.18 31.93 24.99
N GLU A 204 0.16 30.98 24.05
CA GLU A 204 -0.67 29.77 24.13
C GLU A 204 0.05 28.59 24.84
N TYR A 205 1.39 28.59 24.85
CA TYR A 205 2.20 27.47 25.38
C TYR A 205 1.84 27.03 26.81
N PRO A 206 1.63 27.91 27.82
CA PRO A 206 1.28 27.48 29.17
C PRO A 206 -0.06 26.74 29.25
N ARG A 207 -1.02 27.08 28.38
CA ARG A 207 -2.31 26.37 28.29
C ARG A 207 -2.11 24.99 27.69
N ILE A 208 -1.35 24.90 26.59
CA ILE A 208 -1.02 23.64 25.93
C ILE A 208 -0.27 22.69 26.88
N GLU A 209 0.75 23.18 27.60
CA GLU A 209 1.51 22.37 28.56
C GLU A 209 0.62 21.84 29.69
N SER A 210 -0.24 22.69 30.26
CA SER A 210 -1.20 22.29 31.31
C SER A 210 -2.18 21.23 30.80
N THR A 211 -2.74 21.39 29.60
CA THR A 211 -3.67 20.42 29.00
C THR A 211 -2.99 19.08 28.70
N LEU A 212 -1.75 19.09 28.20
CA LEU A 212 -0.93 17.89 27.97
C LEU A 212 -0.63 17.13 29.28
N ARG A 213 -0.38 17.86 30.36
CA ARG A 213 -0.17 17.30 31.70
C ARG A 213 -1.44 16.58 32.19
N SER A 214 -2.59 17.25 32.12
CA SER A 214 -3.89 16.68 32.49
C SER A 214 -4.28 15.46 31.64
N LEU A 215 -3.94 15.43 30.35
CA LEU A 215 -4.14 14.26 29.48
C LEU A 215 -3.37 13.04 30.00
N THR A 216 -2.10 13.25 30.34
CA THR A 216 -1.19 12.22 30.86
C THR A 216 -1.66 11.69 32.21
N GLU A 217 -2.06 12.58 33.13
CA GLU A 217 -2.60 12.22 34.44
C GLU A 217 -3.88 11.38 34.32
N ASN A 218 -4.81 11.80 33.46
CA ASN A 218 -6.08 11.09 33.23
C ASN A 218 -5.88 9.71 32.56
N GLN A 219 -4.90 9.57 31.65
CA GLN A 219 -4.47 8.27 31.09
C GLN A 219 -3.84 7.36 32.16
N GLN A 220 -3.01 7.91 33.05
CA GLN A 220 -2.37 7.15 34.13
C GLN A 220 -3.40 6.63 35.13
N GLN A 221 -4.34 7.47 35.56
CA GLN A 221 -5.43 7.08 36.48
C GLN A 221 -6.29 5.97 35.90
N GLN A 222 -6.68 6.07 34.63
CA GLN A 222 -7.47 5.02 33.98
C GLN A 222 -6.74 3.68 33.92
N PHE A 223 -5.46 3.68 33.53
CA PHE A 223 -4.71 2.43 33.44
C PHE A 223 -4.56 1.75 34.81
N GLN A 224 -4.35 2.53 35.86
CA GLN A 224 -4.35 2.02 37.24
C GLN A 224 -5.71 1.42 37.60
N SER A 225 -6.82 2.06 37.23
CA SER A 225 -8.18 1.53 37.43
C SER A 225 -8.40 0.21 36.68
N PHE A 226 -7.98 0.11 35.42
CA PHE A 226 -8.08 -1.10 34.61
C PHE A 226 -7.27 -2.28 35.18
N LEU A 227 -6.09 -2.02 35.76
CA LEU A 227 -5.31 -3.07 36.43
C LEU A 227 -5.96 -3.57 37.74
N GLN A 228 -6.68 -2.70 38.45
CA GLN A 228 -7.36 -3.03 39.70
C GLN A 228 -8.69 -3.78 39.44
N ASN A 229 -9.42 -3.40 38.39
CA ASN A 229 -10.61 -4.08 37.93
C ASN A 229 -10.55 -4.32 36.40
N PRO A 230 -10.04 -5.47 35.95
CA PRO A 230 -9.87 -5.75 34.51
C PRO A 230 -11.18 -6.11 33.78
N ARG A 231 -12.30 -6.24 34.51
CA ARG A 231 -13.62 -6.37 33.91
C ARG A 231 -14.03 -5.02 33.32
N PHE A 232 -14.46 -5.02 32.05
CA PHE A 232 -14.94 -3.82 31.39
C PHE A 232 -16.14 -3.21 32.11
N ASP A 233 -15.93 -2.03 32.70
CA ASP A 233 -16.98 -1.13 33.19
C ASP A 233 -17.18 -0.01 32.16
N GLU A 234 -18.33 -0.01 31.48
CA GLU A 234 -18.62 0.97 30.44
C GLU A 234 -18.85 2.38 30.99
N ALA A 235 -19.41 2.51 32.20
CA ALA A 235 -19.65 3.81 32.82
C ALA A 235 -18.34 4.47 33.23
N GLN A 236 -17.44 3.70 33.84
CA GLN A 236 -16.09 4.16 34.18
C GLN A 236 -15.26 4.45 32.92
N ALA A 237 -15.30 3.59 31.90
CA ALA A 237 -14.61 3.82 30.63
C ALA A 237 -15.10 5.11 29.96
N ARG A 238 -16.41 5.36 29.96
CA ARG A 238 -17.02 6.58 29.39
C ARG A 238 -16.66 7.83 30.18
N ALA A 239 -16.54 7.76 31.51
CA ALA A 239 -16.07 8.89 32.32
C ALA A 239 -14.64 9.33 31.95
N PHE A 240 -13.69 8.39 31.89
CA PHE A 240 -12.32 8.68 31.45
C PHE A 240 -12.27 9.16 29.99
N ALA A 241 -13.10 8.57 29.11
CA ALA A 241 -13.23 8.95 27.71
C ALA A 241 -13.67 10.41 27.54
N THR A 242 -14.67 10.87 28.30
CA THR A 242 -15.16 12.24 28.25
C THR A 242 -14.08 13.25 28.64
N VAL A 243 -13.31 12.98 29.70
CA VAL A 243 -12.20 13.85 30.12
C VAL A 243 -11.08 13.87 29.08
N GLN A 244 -10.68 12.72 28.52
CA GLN A 244 -9.71 12.67 27.42
C GLN A 244 -10.20 13.52 26.23
N ALA A 245 -11.42 13.29 25.77
CA ALA A 245 -11.98 13.94 24.60
C ALA A 245 -12.15 15.46 24.76
N GLN A 246 -12.46 15.94 25.96
CA GLN A 246 -12.53 17.37 26.26
C GLN A 246 -11.15 18.04 26.19
N LEU A 247 -10.13 17.41 26.78
CA LEU A 247 -8.75 17.92 26.77
C LEU A 247 -8.16 17.90 25.35
N ILE A 248 -8.43 16.85 24.56
CA ILE A 248 -8.10 16.80 23.12
C ILE A 248 -8.79 17.96 22.37
N GLY A 249 -10.04 18.26 22.71
CA GLY A 249 -10.79 19.36 22.12
C GLY A 249 -10.16 20.73 22.36
N GLU A 250 -9.72 21.04 23.60
CA GLU A 250 -9.02 22.31 23.88
C GLU A 250 -7.68 22.43 23.13
N LEU A 251 -6.95 21.31 22.93
CA LEU A 251 -5.74 21.32 22.10
C LEU A 251 -6.03 21.58 20.61
N LEU A 252 -7.14 21.03 20.08
CA LEU A 252 -7.57 21.32 18.71
C LEU A 252 -7.95 22.80 18.54
N VAL A 253 -8.69 23.38 19.48
CA VAL A 253 -9.03 24.82 19.47
C VAL A 253 -7.77 25.69 19.57
N ALA A 254 -6.84 25.36 20.47
CA ALA A 254 -5.58 26.09 20.60
C ALA A 254 -4.74 26.03 19.31
N LYS A 255 -4.70 24.87 18.64
CA LYS A 255 -4.02 24.69 17.35
C LYS A 255 -4.65 25.54 16.23
N GLU A 256 -5.98 25.63 16.14
CA GLU A 256 -6.63 26.52 15.17
C GLU A 256 -6.42 28.01 15.49
N ARG A 257 -6.39 28.41 16.79
CA ARG A 257 -6.01 29.78 17.20
C ARG A 257 -4.59 30.15 16.77
N ILE A 258 -3.63 29.23 16.96
CA ILE A 258 -2.25 29.41 16.50
C ILE A 258 -2.20 29.50 14.97
N GLN A 259 -2.90 28.61 14.25
CA GLN A 259 -2.94 28.62 12.78
C GLN A 259 -3.47 29.96 12.22
N LYS A 260 -4.52 30.53 12.84
CA LYS A 260 -5.03 31.86 12.50
C LYS A 260 -3.98 32.96 12.71
N SER A 261 -3.37 32.99 13.90
CA SER A 261 -2.37 33.99 14.28
C SER A 261 -1.10 33.89 13.42
N LEU A 262 -0.70 32.68 13.00
CA LEU A 262 0.34 32.47 11.99
C LEU A 262 -0.05 33.13 10.66
N TYR A 263 -1.25 32.84 10.16
CA TYR A 263 -1.74 33.34 8.87
C TYR A 263 -1.65 34.86 8.76
N ASP A 264 -1.96 35.59 9.85
CA ASP A 264 -1.90 37.06 9.91
C ASP A 264 -0.47 37.62 9.79
N VAL A 265 0.57 36.85 10.14
CA VAL A 265 1.99 37.24 10.07
C VAL A 265 2.63 36.90 8.71
N LEU A 266 2.05 35.99 7.94
CA LEU A 266 2.60 35.49 6.67
C LEU A 266 2.24 36.36 5.46
N THR A 267 3.12 36.39 4.45
CA THR A 267 2.83 36.97 3.13
C THR A 267 1.89 36.09 2.32
N THR A 268 1.31 36.61 1.22
CA THR A 268 0.42 35.85 0.32
C THR A 268 1.07 34.55 -0.20
N GLU A 269 2.34 34.59 -0.58
CA GLU A 269 3.08 33.40 -1.04
C GLU A 269 3.30 32.38 0.10
N GLN A 270 3.69 32.86 1.28
CA GLN A 270 3.87 32.01 2.46
C GLN A 270 2.55 31.38 2.94
N ARG A 271 1.42 32.10 2.81
CA ARG A 271 0.07 31.59 3.06
C ARG A 271 -0.29 30.47 2.09
N ALA A 272 -0.06 30.67 0.78
CA ALA A 272 -0.27 29.62 -0.22
C ALA A 272 0.58 28.37 0.07
N LYS A 273 1.84 28.55 0.48
CA LYS A 273 2.70 27.44 0.91
C LYS A 273 2.20 26.76 2.18
N LEU A 274 1.73 27.50 3.18
CA LEU A 274 1.14 26.94 4.40
C LEU A 274 -0.13 26.12 4.08
N GLU A 275 -1.03 26.62 3.24
CA GLU A 275 -2.24 25.90 2.85
C GLU A 275 -1.91 24.61 2.08
N ALA A 276 -0.94 24.63 1.16
CA ALA A 276 -0.48 23.43 0.45
C ALA A 276 0.11 22.37 1.41
N LEU A 277 0.87 22.80 2.42
CA LEU A 277 1.40 21.91 3.45
C LEU A 277 0.31 21.32 4.36
N LEU A 278 -0.72 22.11 4.69
CA LEU A 278 -1.87 21.65 5.47
C LEU A 278 -2.74 20.66 4.68
N ASP A 279 -2.95 20.90 3.39
CA ASP A 279 -3.65 19.96 2.49
C ASP A 279 -2.83 18.67 2.27
N GLU A 280 -1.50 18.74 2.15
CA GLU A 280 -0.64 17.54 2.11
C GLU A 280 -0.73 16.74 3.43
N LEU A 281 -0.75 17.42 4.58
CA LEU A 281 -0.93 16.77 5.88
C LEU A 281 -2.31 16.13 6.04
N GLN A 282 -3.36 16.75 5.48
CA GLN A 282 -4.70 16.19 5.47
C GLN A 282 -4.80 14.98 4.53
N LEU A 283 -4.18 15.03 3.34
CA LEU A 283 -4.08 13.89 2.44
C LEU A 283 -3.30 12.75 3.09
N ARG A 284 -2.17 13.05 3.74
CA ARG A 284 -1.43 12.08 4.56
C ARG A 284 -2.27 11.54 5.71
N LEU A 285 -3.14 12.32 6.36
CA LEU A 285 -4.05 11.79 7.39
C LEU A 285 -5.07 10.83 6.80
N LYS A 286 -5.70 11.17 5.66
CA LYS A 286 -6.61 10.26 4.95
C LYS A 286 -5.88 8.99 4.53
N MET A 287 -4.72 9.11 3.89
CA MET A 287 -3.79 8.02 3.63
C MET A 287 -3.25 7.34 4.90
N VAL A 288 -3.45 7.87 6.11
CA VAL A 288 -3.11 7.24 7.40
C VAL A 288 -4.33 6.55 8.04
N ALA A 289 -5.52 6.83 7.51
CA ALA A 289 -6.82 6.34 7.98
C ALA A 289 -7.61 5.50 6.93
N THR A 290 -7.08 5.34 5.71
CA THR A 290 -7.42 4.30 4.71
C THR A 290 -6.15 3.63 4.12
N PHE A 291 -5.82 2.34 4.45
CA PHE A 291 -4.71 1.50 3.86
C PHE A 291 -5.33 0.86 2.63
N PRO A 292 -4.93 1.24 1.40
CA PRO A 292 -5.02 0.33 0.28
C PRO A 292 -4.30 -0.98 0.65
N VAL A 293 -4.97 -2.11 0.46
CA VAL A 293 -4.40 -3.44 0.76
C VAL A 293 -3.07 -3.65 0.01
N ILE A 294 -2.88 -2.99 -1.14
CA ILE A 294 -1.68 -3.06 -1.98
C ILE A 294 -0.38 -2.57 -1.29
N ASP A 295 -0.45 -1.78 -0.22
CA ASP A 295 0.75 -1.22 0.42
C ASP A 295 1.35 -2.12 1.49
N ASP A 296 0.58 -3.08 2.01
CA ASP A 296 1.13 -4.20 2.78
C ASP A 296 1.95 -5.15 1.89
N ALA A 297 2.95 -5.83 2.46
CA ALA A 297 3.80 -6.77 1.72
C ALA A 297 3.02 -7.98 1.17
N ARG A 298 2.12 -8.57 1.97
CA ARG A 298 1.27 -9.69 1.53
C ARG A 298 0.24 -9.24 0.51
N GLY A 299 -0.42 -8.11 0.77
CA GLY A 299 -1.39 -7.54 -0.16
C GLY A 299 -0.77 -7.20 -1.53
N PHE A 300 0.44 -6.62 -1.53
CA PHE A 300 1.22 -6.40 -2.74
C PHE A 300 1.52 -7.70 -3.50
N VAL A 301 2.11 -8.70 -2.81
CA VAL A 301 2.51 -9.97 -3.42
C VAL A 301 1.29 -10.71 -3.98
N ARG A 302 0.21 -10.86 -3.22
CA ARG A 302 -1.04 -11.47 -3.70
C ARG A 302 -1.53 -10.77 -4.96
N GLN A 303 -1.48 -9.44 -5.00
CA GLN A 303 -1.90 -8.72 -6.19
C GLN A 303 -1.00 -8.98 -7.40
N GLN A 304 0.32 -9.18 -7.23
CA GLN A 304 1.20 -9.53 -8.36
C GLN A 304 0.81 -10.90 -8.96
N TYR A 305 0.46 -11.89 -8.13
CA TYR A 305 -0.06 -13.17 -8.59
C TYR A 305 -1.37 -13.02 -9.40
N VAL A 306 -2.29 -12.18 -8.93
CA VAL A 306 -3.58 -11.91 -9.62
C VAL A 306 -3.42 -11.05 -10.88
N ASP A 307 -2.44 -10.14 -10.91
CA ASP A 307 -2.18 -9.25 -12.04
C ASP A 307 -1.42 -9.93 -13.18
N PHE A 308 -0.49 -10.84 -12.89
CA PHE A 308 0.39 -11.45 -13.90
C PHE A 308 0.13 -12.95 -14.12
N LEU A 309 -0.23 -13.72 -13.09
CA LEU A 309 -0.40 -15.18 -13.20
C LEU A 309 -1.88 -15.63 -13.25
N ASN A 310 -2.83 -14.70 -13.06
CA ASN A 310 -4.27 -14.97 -13.04
C ASN A 310 -4.70 -16.04 -12.01
N ARG A 311 -3.96 -16.15 -10.89
CA ARG A 311 -4.24 -17.09 -9.79
C ARG A 311 -3.95 -16.49 -8.43
N GLU A 312 -4.43 -17.15 -7.37
CA GLU A 312 -3.95 -16.91 -6.01
C GLU A 312 -2.53 -17.49 -5.83
N PRO A 313 -1.73 -16.95 -4.90
CA PRO A 313 -0.44 -17.53 -4.58
C PRO A 313 -0.58 -18.87 -3.85
N ASP A 314 0.30 -19.80 -4.15
CA ASP A 314 0.56 -20.97 -3.32
C ASP A 314 1.31 -20.56 -2.03
N THR A 315 1.16 -21.33 -0.95
CA THR A 315 1.71 -20.96 0.37
C THR A 315 3.23 -20.76 0.37
N ALA A 316 3.97 -21.55 -0.41
CA ALA A 316 5.43 -21.47 -0.46
C ALA A 316 5.89 -20.18 -1.16
N GLY A 317 5.36 -19.92 -2.37
CA GLY A 317 5.63 -18.70 -3.12
C GLY A 317 5.15 -17.44 -2.40
N PHE A 318 3.97 -17.47 -1.77
CA PHE A 318 3.44 -16.35 -1.00
C PHE A 318 4.40 -15.93 0.12
N ASN A 319 4.85 -16.91 0.91
CA ASN A 319 5.76 -16.68 2.03
C ASN A 319 7.13 -16.22 1.52
N PHE A 320 7.67 -16.83 0.47
CA PHE A 320 8.96 -16.45 -0.11
C PHE A 320 8.95 -14.98 -0.59
N TRP A 321 8.01 -14.59 -1.44
CA TRP A 321 7.95 -13.23 -1.99
C TRP A 321 7.58 -12.18 -0.94
N THR A 322 6.73 -12.53 0.03
CA THR A 322 6.47 -11.64 1.18
C THR A 322 7.76 -11.39 1.96
N LYS A 323 8.53 -12.47 2.23
CA LYS A 323 9.78 -12.39 2.99
C LYS A 323 10.80 -11.46 2.33
N GLN A 324 10.92 -11.49 1.00
CA GLN A 324 11.80 -10.59 0.24
C GLN A 324 11.55 -9.10 0.55
N ILE A 325 10.31 -8.72 0.86
CA ILE A 325 9.93 -7.33 1.19
C ILE A 325 10.06 -7.07 2.69
N THR A 326 9.69 -8.02 3.55
CA THR A 326 9.74 -7.85 5.01
C THR A 326 11.16 -7.89 5.60
N ASP A 327 12.08 -8.63 4.97
CA ASP A 327 13.51 -8.71 5.36
C ASP A 327 14.24 -7.35 5.31
N CYS A 328 13.63 -6.33 4.69
CA CYS A 328 14.11 -4.96 4.74
C CYS A 328 14.07 -4.31 6.13
N ASN A 329 13.53 -4.97 7.17
CA ASN A 329 13.60 -4.54 8.57
C ASN A 329 13.22 -3.07 8.85
N GLY A 330 12.32 -2.52 8.04
CA GLY A 330 11.94 -1.11 8.16
C GLY A 330 12.86 -0.10 7.46
N ASP A 331 13.67 -0.46 6.46
CA ASP A 331 14.20 0.52 5.50
C ASP A 331 13.18 0.76 4.35
N LEU A 332 12.78 2.02 4.11
CA LEU A 332 11.88 2.37 2.99
C LEU A 332 12.55 2.17 1.62
N THR A 333 13.86 2.43 1.52
CA THR A 333 14.60 2.33 0.26
C THR A 333 14.73 0.87 -0.16
N CYS A 334 15.06 -0.01 0.79
CA CYS A 334 14.97 -1.45 0.61
C CYS A 334 13.55 -1.88 0.24
N VAL A 335 12.50 -1.47 0.97
CA VAL A 335 11.11 -1.89 0.65
C VAL A 335 10.69 -1.48 -0.75
N ASP A 336 10.98 -0.24 -1.18
CA ASP A 336 10.72 0.25 -2.54
C ASP A 336 11.43 -0.62 -3.59
N ARG A 337 12.74 -0.83 -3.42
CA ARG A 337 13.55 -1.71 -4.28
C ARG A 337 13.04 -3.16 -4.29
N MET A 338 12.66 -3.72 -3.14
CA MET A 338 12.24 -5.11 -3.05
C MET A 338 10.82 -5.33 -3.57
N ARG A 339 9.92 -4.34 -3.50
CA ARG A 339 8.62 -4.38 -4.20
C ARG A 339 8.83 -4.40 -5.72
N VAL A 340 9.70 -3.53 -6.23
CA VAL A 340 10.08 -3.48 -7.65
C VAL A 340 10.70 -4.80 -8.10
N ASN A 341 11.71 -5.31 -7.38
CA ASN A 341 12.37 -6.58 -7.70
C ASN A 341 11.40 -7.78 -7.64
N THR A 342 10.57 -7.85 -6.59
CA THR A 342 9.57 -8.91 -6.42
C THR A 342 8.60 -8.93 -7.59
N SER A 343 8.10 -7.77 -8.01
CA SER A 343 7.21 -7.70 -9.16
C SER A 343 7.90 -8.02 -10.48
N ALA A 344 9.08 -7.46 -10.73
CA ALA A 344 9.88 -7.76 -11.92
C ALA A 344 10.11 -9.27 -12.09
N ALA A 345 10.29 -10.01 -10.99
CA ALA A 345 10.46 -11.46 -11.00
C ALA A 345 9.25 -12.24 -11.54
N PHE A 346 8.01 -11.71 -11.48
CA PHE A 346 6.85 -12.36 -12.10
C PHE A 346 6.97 -12.39 -13.62
N PHE A 347 7.33 -11.27 -14.25
CA PHE A 347 7.57 -11.18 -15.69
C PHE A 347 8.74 -12.07 -16.15
N LEU A 348 9.76 -12.22 -15.29
CA LEU A 348 10.92 -13.08 -15.54
C LEU A 348 10.65 -14.57 -15.24
N SER A 349 9.55 -14.91 -14.56
CA SER A 349 9.25 -16.29 -14.16
C SER A 349 9.01 -17.19 -15.36
N ILE A 350 9.41 -18.47 -15.24
CA ILE A 350 9.14 -19.49 -16.28
C ILE A 350 7.63 -19.62 -16.53
N GLU A 351 6.80 -19.45 -15.48
CA GLU A 351 5.35 -19.44 -15.59
C GLU A 351 4.85 -18.38 -16.57
N PHE A 352 5.26 -17.12 -16.40
CA PHE A 352 4.82 -16.02 -17.26
C PHE A 352 5.46 -16.04 -18.65
N GLN A 353 6.74 -16.41 -18.75
CA GLN A 353 7.43 -16.56 -20.04
C GLN A 353 6.83 -17.69 -20.90
N GLY A 354 6.38 -18.78 -20.27
CA GLY A 354 5.74 -19.92 -20.90
C GLY A 354 4.23 -19.77 -21.14
N THR A 355 3.59 -18.75 -20.56
CA THR A 355 2.14 -18.48 -20.70
C THR A 355 1.89 -17.13 -21.40
N GLY A 356 1.95 -16.01 -20.67
CA GLY A 356 1.68 -14.67 -21.17
C GLY A 356 2.55 -14.26 -22.36
N PHE A 357 3.87 -14.37 -22.25
CA PHE A 357 4.74 -14.02 -23.38
C PHE A 357 4.59 -14.96 -24.58
N LEU A 358 4.15 -16.22 -24.37
CA LEU A 358 3.84 -17.11 -25.47
C LEU A 358 2.56 -16.66 -26.21
N VAL A 359 1.51 -16.24 -25.51
CA VAL A 359 0.30 -15.65 -26.11
C VAL A 359 0.68 -14.44 -26.98
N HIS A 360 1.48 -13.50 -26.45
CA HIS A 360 1.98 -12.35 -27.23
C HIS A 360 2.66 -12.80 -28.53
N ARG A 361 3.54 -13.80 -28.47
CA ARG A 361 4.24 -14.33 -29.65
C ARG A 361 3.32 -15.05 -30.64
N PHE A 362 2.25 -15.72 -30.19
CA PHE A 362 1.22 -16.28 -31.07
C PHE A 362 0.47 -15.20 -31.87
N TYR A 363 0.05 -14.13 -31.20
CA TYR A 363 -0.56 -12.96 -31.86
C TYR A 363 0.40 -12.33 -32.87
N LYS A 364 1.65 -12.07 -32.46
CA LYS A 364 2.67 -11.49 -33.33
C LYS A 364 2.98 -12.37 -34.54
N ALA A 365 3.20 -13.67 -34.37
CA ALA A 365 3.52 -14.58 -35.48
C ALA A 365 2.35 -14.74 -36.47
N THR A 366 1.09 -14.68 -36.02
CA THR A 366 -0.07 -14.94 -36.89
C THR A 366 -0.78 -13.70 -37.44
N ARG A 367 -0.57 -12.53 -36.83
CA ARG A 367 -1.23 -11.26 -37.22
C ARG A 367 -0.26 -10.11 -37.47
N GLY A 368 1.03 -10.25 -37.14
CA GLY A 368 2.01 -9.15 -37.13
C GLY A 368 1.81 -8.12 -35.99
N THR A 369 0.61 -8.07 -35.39
CA THR A 369 0.22 -7.15 -34.31
C THR A 369 0.31 -7.80 -32.94
N ALA A 370 0.50 -6.98 -31.91
CA ALA A 370 0.33 -7.40 -30.52
C ALA A 370 -1.15 -7.72 -30.21
N PRO A 371 -1.47 -8.51 -29.16
CA PRO A 371 -2.84 -8.68 -28.68
C PRO A 371 -3.40 -7.37 -28.10
N ARG A 372 -4.73 -7.23 -28.09
CA ARG A 372 -5.45 -6.30 -27.20
C ARG A 372 -5.55 -6.88 -25.78
N TYR A 373 -5.93 -6.06 -24.81
CA TYR A 373 -6.05 -6.47 -23.40
C TYR A 373 -7.00 -7.66 -23.19
N ASP A 374 -8.25 -7.60 -23.66
CA ASP A 374 -9.24 -8.67 -23.44
C ASP A 374 -8.86 -9.97 -24.13
N GLU A 375 -8.35 -9.87 -25.36
CA GLU A 375 -7.75 -10.95 -26.13
C GLU A 375 -6.67 -11.68 -25.31
N PHE A 376 -5.70 -10.92 -24.77
CA PHE A 376 -4.63 -11.46 -23.94
C PHE A 376 -5.16 -12.11 -22.64
N GLN A 377 -6.12 -11.50 -21.95
CA GLN A 377 -6.66 -12.03 -20.70
C GLN A 377 -7.39 -13.36 -20.91
N ILE A 378 -8.14 -13.52 -22.00
CA ILE A 378 -8.80 -14.80 -22.33
C ILE A 378 -7.75 -15.88 -22.61
N ASP A 379 -6.77 -15.58 -23.45
CA ASP A 379 -5.82 -16.59 -23.94
C ASP A 379 -4.74 -16.96 -22.90
N SER A 380 -4.23 -16.01 -22.11
CA SER A 380 -3.28 -16.30 -21.03
C SER A 380 -3.84 -17.28 -20.00
N ARG A 381 -5.11 -17.11 -19.60
CA ARG A 381 -5.85 -18.02 -18.70
C ARG A 381 -6.08 -19.42 -19.28
N SER A 382 -5.94 -19.61 -20.59
CA SER A 382 -6.01 -20.93 -21.21
C SER A 382 -4.70 -21.71 -21.01
N ILE A 383 -3.54 -21.05 -21.17
CA ILE A 383 -2.23 -21.70 -21.00
C ILE A 383 -1.86 -21.85 -19.52
N SER A 384 -2.17 -20.85 -18.67
CA SER A 384 -1.81 -20.88 -17.24
C SER A 384 -2.71 -21.77 -16.38
N ARG A 385 -3.75 -22.39 -16.94
CA ARG A 385 -4.78 -23.13 -16.19
C ARG A 385 -4.18 -24.26 -15.34
N GLY A 386 -4.23 -24.10 -14.02
CA GLY A 386 -3.73 -25.07 -13.05
C GLY A 386 -2.20 -25.15 -12.96
N VAL A 387 -1.45 -24.34 -13.71
CA VAL A 387 0.01 -24.32 -13.66
C VAL A 387 0.46 -23.60 -12.39
N VAL A 388 1.25 -24.30 -11.57
CA VAL A 388 1.98 -23.73 -10.44
C VAL A 388 3.40 -24.29 -10.51
N VAL A 389 4.37 -23.43 -10.84
CA VAL A 389 5.77 -23.86 -10.98
C VAL A 389 6.30 -24.47 -9.67
N ASN A 390 7.09 -25.54 -9.79
CA ASN A 390 7.61 -26.39 -8.70
C ASN A 390 6.60 -27.33 -8.02
N GLN A 391 5.34 -27.42 -8.47
CA GLN A 391 4.44 -28.51 -8.06
C GLN A 391 4.63 -29.76 -8.92
N GLN A 392 4.50 -30.96 -8.36
CA GLN A 392 4.75 -32.20 -9.09
C GLN A 392 3.94 -32.27 -10.42
N GLY A 393 4.65 -32.38 -11.55
CA GLY A 393 4.05 -32.48 -12.88
C GLY A 393 3.69 -31.15 -13.56
N TRP A 394 4.09 -30.00 -13.00
CA TRP A 394 3.79 -28.68 -13.56
C TRP A 394 4.33 -28.49 -14.98
N GLU A 395 5.49 -29.08 -15.30
CA GLU A 395 6.11 -29.02 -16.63
C GLU A 395 5.21 -29.68 -17.69
N GLN A 396 4.74 -30.91 -17.40
CA GLN A 396 3.88 -31.67 -18.31
C GLN A 396 2.51 -31.00 -18.45
N LEU A 397 1.96 -30.44 -17.37
CA LEU A 397 0.71 -29.68 -17.44
C LEU A 397 0.85 -28.43 -18.31
N LEU A 398 1.92 -27.66 -18.14
CA LEU A 398 2.19 -26.49 -18.97
C LEU A 398 2.36 -26.88 -20.45
N GLU A 399 3.12 -27.94 -20.75
CA GLU A 399 3.30 -28.43 -22.11
C GLU A 399 2.01 -28.93 -22.77
N ASN A 400 1.17 -29.65 -22.01
CA ASN A 400 -0.17 -30.05 -22.45
C ASN A 400 -1.06 -28.82 -22.74
N ASN A 401 -1.06 -27.82 -21.86
CA ASN A 401 -1.83 -26.59 -22.03
C ASN A 401 -1.38 -25.81 -23.27
N LYS A 402 -0.06 -25.68 -23.51
CA LYS A 402 0.49 -25.03 -24.72
C LYS A 402 0.10 -25.77 -26.00
N ALA A 403 0.16 -27.09 -26.00
CA ALA A 403 -0.25 -27.90 -27.16
C ALA A 403 -1.75 -27.73 -27.46
N ALA A 404 -2.60 -27.85 -26.43
CA ALA A 404 -4.04 -27.65 -26.55
C ALA A 404 -4.39 -26.22 -27.01
N PHE A 405 -3.67 -25.20 -26.52
CA PHE A 405 -3.82 -23.82 -26.99
C PHE A 405 -3.45 -23.66 -28.46
N ALA A 406 -2.34 -24.26 -28.92
CA ALA A 406 -1.92 -24.19 -30.31
C ALA A 406 -2.94 -24.86 -31.26
N GLU A 407 -3.45 -26.04 -30.90
CA GLU A 407 -4.49 -26.73 -31.69
C GLU A 407 -5.82 -25.95 -31.67
N ALA A 408 -6.22 -25.37 -30.53
CA ALA A 408 -7.37 -24.47 -30.47
C ALA A 408 -7.16 -23.17 -31.26
N TRP A 409 -5.93 -22.66 -31.37
CA TRP A 409 -5.61 -21.45 -32.12
C TRP A 409 -5.85 -21.63 -33.62
N VAL A 410 -5.41 -22.74 -34.20
CA VAL A 410 -5.53 -22.99 -35.64
C VAL A 410 -6.95 -23.28 -36.11
N THR A 411 -7.89 -23.55 -35.20
CA THR A 411 -9.33 -23.68 -35.53
C THR A 411 -10.08 -22.36 -35.54
N ARG A 412 -9.48 -21.25 -35.07
CA ARG A 412 -10.14 -19.94 -34.99
C ARG A 412 -10.52 -19.43 -36.40
N PRO A 413 -11.73 -18.88 -36.61
CA PRO A 413 -12.16 -18.39 -37.93
C PRO A 413 -11.19 -17.38 -38.56
N ALA A 414 -10.64 -16.45 -37.77
CA ALA A 414 -9.67 -15.46 -38.23
C ALA A 414 -8.33 -16.08 -38.67
N PHE A 415 -7.90 -17.18 -38.04
CA PHE A 415 -6.70 -17.91 -38.46
C PHE A 415 -6.99 -18.67 -39.76
N LYS A 416 -8.09 -19.43 -39.80
CA LYS A 416 -8.50 -20.23 -40.97
C LYS A 416 -8.64 -19.36 -42.23
N ALA A 417 -9.27 -18.19 -42.11
CA ALA A 417 -9.43 -17.23 -43.20
C ALA A 417 -8.11 -16.74 -43.83
N VAL A 418 -7.00 -16.70 -43.06
CA VAL A 418 -5.68 -16.28 -43.56
C VAL A 418 -4.84 -17.46 -44.03
N TYR A 419 -4.91 -18.60 -43.33
CA TYR A 419 -3.94 -19.68 -43.45
C TYR A 419 -4.45 -20.97 -44.11
N ASP A 420 -5.76 -21.24 -44.16
CA ASP A 420 -6.27 -22.50 -44.73
C ASP A 420 -5.91 -22.65 -46.21
N ALA A 421 -6.09 -21.58 -46.99
CA ALA A 421 -5.80 -21.55 -48.43
C ALA A 421 -4.30 -21.55 -48.79
N LYS A 422 -3.40 -21.41 -47.81
CA LYS A 422 -1.94 -21.41 -48.05
C LYS A 422 -1.39 -22.83 -48.17
N THR A 423 -0.43 -23.03 -49.06
CA THR A 423 0.44 -24.22 -49.05
C THR A 423 1.33 -24.27 -47.81
N ASN A 424 1.99 -25.40 -47.55
CA ASN A 424 2.90 -25.55 -46.41
C ASN A 424 4.09 -24.56 -46.43
N SER A 425 4.62 -24.23 -47.61
CA SER A 425 5.67 -23.20 -47.72
C SER A 425 5.11 -21.83 -47.38
N GLU A 426 4.05 -21.39 -48.06
CA GLU A 426 3.43 -20.07 -47.84
C GLU A 426 2.94 -19.88 -46.40
N TYR A 427 2.50 -20.96 -45.75
CA TYR A 427 2.16 -20.99 -44.34
C TYR A 427 3.36 -20.64 -43.45
N VAL A 428 4.47 -21.38 -43.60
CA VAL A 428 5.71 -21.15 -42.85
C VAL A 428 6.31 -19.78 -43.16
N ASP A 429 6.31 -19.37 -44.44
CA ASP A 429 6.81 -18.07 -44.90
C ASP A 429 6.03 -16.91 -44.30
N ALA A 430 4.70 -16.97 -44.30
CA ALA A 430 3.86 -15.92 -43.73
C ALA A 430 4.03 -15.78 -42.21
N LEU A 431 4.22 -16.90 -41.49
CA LEU A 431 4.53 -16.86 -40.06
C LEU A 431 5.92 -16.27 -39.79
N ILE A 432 6.95 -16.73 -40.51
CA ILE A 432 8.32 -16.23 -40.37
C ILE A 432 8.39 -14.73 -40.68
N ALA A 433 7.76 -14.27 -41.77
CA ALA A 433 7.72 -12.85 -42.13
C ALA A 433 7.17 -11.96 -41.00
N ASN A 434 6.09 -12.40 -40.34
CA ASN A 434 5.49 -11.70 -39.20
C ASN A 434 6.41 -11.62 -37.96
N THR A 435 7.32 -12.59 -37.78
CA THR A 435 8.29 -12.54 -36.67
C THR A 435 9.32 -11.42 -36.84
N GLY A 436 9.64 -11.06 -38.09
CA GLY A 436 10.71 -10.13 -38.43
C GLY A 436 12.13 -10.58 -38.03
N VAL A 437 12.33 -11.83 -37.57
CA VAL A 437 13.67 -12.42 -37.38
C VAL A 437 14.05 -13.30 -38.57
N THR A 438 15.35 -13.40 -38.85
CA THR A 438 15.86 -14.27 -39.90
C THR A 438 15.95 -15.71 -39.41
N PHE A 439 15.13 -16.59 -39.97
CA PHE A 439 15.30 -18.04 -39.84
C PHE A 439 16.35 -18.54 -40.85
N SER A 440 17.15 -19.55 -40.46
CA SER A 440 18.08 -20.17 -41.41
C SER A 440 17.33 -20.91 -42.51
N ALA A 441 17.91 -21.01 -43.71
CA ALA A 441 17.33 -21.77 -44.81
C ALA A 441 17.10 -23.26 -44.44
N SER A 442 18.00 -23.82 -43.62
CA SER A 442 17.89 -25.20 -43.11
C SER A 442 16.72 -25.37 -42.16
N ASP A 443 16.52 -24.46 -41.21
CA ASP A 443 15.45 -24.58 -40.21
C ASP A 443 14.08 -24.29 -40.81
N ARG A 444 14.00 -23.32 -41.75
CA ARG A 444 12.82 -23.11 -42.58
C ARG A 444 12.46 -24.38 -43.38
N ALA A 445 13.44 -25.01 -44.04
CA ALA A 445 13.20 -26.26 -44.77
C ALA A 445 12.68 -27.37 -43.85
N LYS A 446 13.32 -27.61 -42.70
CA LYS A 446 12.86 -28.61 -41.71
C LYS A 446 11.40 -28.40 -41.27
N LEU A 447 10.94 -27.16 -41.11
CA LEU A 447 9.54 -26.88 -40.74
C LEU A 447 8.58 -27.28 -41.88
N ILE A 448 8.91 -26.94 -43.12
CA ILE A 448 8.10 -27.27 -44.31
C ILE A 448 8.11 -28.78 -44.59
N ASP A 449 9.27 -29.42 -44.49
CA ASP A 449 9.45 -30.85 -44.75
C ASP A 449 8.67 -31.70 -43.75
N ASN A 450 8.74 -31.37 -42.45
CA ASN A 450 8.01 -32.11 -41.43
C ASN A 450 6.49 -31.89 -41.52
N LEU A 451 6.03 -30.69 -41.90
CA LEU A 451 4.61 -30.41 -42.14
C LEU A 451 4.09 -31.14 -43.39
N THR A 452 4.93 -31.26 -44.43
CA THR A 452 4.59 -31.94 -45.69
C THR A 452 4.63 -33.46 -45.55
N ALA A 453 5.54 -33.99 -44.73
CA ALA A 453 5.59 -35.40 -44.35
C ALA A 453 4.59 -35.79 -43.23
N ALA A 454 3.67 -34.89 -42.84
CA ALA A 454 2.69 -35.07 -41.77
C ALA A 454 3.28 -35.54 -40.41
N ARG A 455 4.53 -35.16 -40.13
CA ARG A 455 5.21 -35.40 -38.84
C ARG A 455 4.90 -34.30 -37.82
N GLU A 456 4.39 -33.17 -38.29
CA GLU A 456 4.02 -32.00 -37.50
C GLU A 456 2.66 -31.47 -37.99
N THR A 457 1.92 -30.80 -37.13
CA THR A 457 0.67 -30.09 -37.48
C THR A 457 0.97 -28.63 -37.77
N ARG A 458 0.00 -27.90 -38.36
CA ARG A 458 0.12 -26.43 -38.47
C ARG A 458 0.27 -25.78 -37.09
N ALA A 459 -0.45 -26.28 -36.09
CA ALA A 459 -0.35 -25.82 -34.72
C ALA A 459 1.05 -26.05 -34.11
N SER A 460 1.64 -27.24 -34.28
CA SER A 460 2.98 -27.51 -33.73
C SER A 460 4.09 -26.74 -34.46
N VAL A 461 3.96 -26.50 -35.77
CA VAL A 461 4.85 -25.61 -36.54
C VAL A 461 4.72 -24.16 -36.07
N LEU A 462 3.51 -23.63 -35.89
CA LEU A 462 3.28 -22.30 -35.32
C LEU A 462 3.90 -22.19 -33.92
N ARG A 463 3.69 -23.20 -33.07
CA ARG A 463 4.26 -23.26 -31.73
C ARG A 463 5.80 -23.22 -31.78
N LYS A 464 6.44 -23.98 -32.65
CA LYS A 464 7.90 -23.97 -32.87
C LYS A 464 8.44 -22.61 -33.34
N ILE A 465 7.70 -21.89 -34.18
CA ILE A 465 8.07 -20.52 -34.59
C ILE A 465 7.87 -19.54 -33.42
N ALA A 466 6.77 -19.64 -32.68
CA ALA A 466 6.43 -18.78 -31.55
C ALA A 466 7.32 -18.98 -30.30
N GLU A 467 7.94 -20.16 -30.14
CA GLU A 467 8.92 -20.47 -29.09
C GLU A 467 10.37 -20.45 -29.60
N SER A 468 10.64 -19.98 -30.83
CA SER A 468 12.02 -19.87 -31.32
C SER A 468 12.82 -18.87 -30.49
N GLU A 469 14.11 -19.14 -30.28
CA GLU A 469 14.96 -18.33 -29.42
C GLU A 469 15.09 -16.89 -29.96
N GLN A 470 15.33 -16.71 -31.26
CA GLN A 470 15.51 -15.39 -31.86
C GLN A 470 14.24 -14.54 -31.74
N PHE A 471 13.06 -15.15 -31.94
CA PHE A 471 11.78 -14.46 -31.82
C PHE A 471 11.42 -14.16 -30.36
N THR A 472 11.74 -15.09 -29.45
CA THR A 472 11.62 -14.89 -28.00
C THR A 472 12.46 -13.71 -27.52
N GLN A 473 13.73 -13.61 -27.95
CA GLN A 473 14.61 -12.48 -27.62
C GLN A 473 14.10 -11.16 -28.22
N ARG A 474 13.70 -11.15 -29.50
CA ARG A 474 13.17 -9.95 -30.18
C ARG A 474 11.94 -9.37 -29.49
N GLU A 475 10.96 -10.21 -29.20
CA GLU A 475 9.67 -9.76 -28.67
C GLU A 475 9.68 -9.55 -27.15
N PHE A 476 10.79 -9.86 -26.45
CA PHE A 476 10.88 -9.73 -25.00
C PHE A 476 10.59 -8.31 -24.52
N ASN A 477 11.30 -7.29 -25.04
CA ASN A 477 11.09 -5.90 -24.63
C ASN A 477 9.69 -5.37 -25.01
N PRO A 478 9.20 -5.52 -26.27
CA PRO A 478 7.82 -5.16 -26.63
C PRO A 478 6.75 -5.82 -25.75
N ALA A 479 6.91 -7.12 -25.45
CA ALA A 479 5.99 -7.83 -24.56
C ALA A 479 6.10 -7.31 -23.12
N PHE A 480 7.30 -7.13 -22.58
CA PHE A 480 7.51 -6.62 -21.22
C PHE A 480 6.82 -5.26 -21.01
N VAL A 481 6.96 -4.34 -21.98
CA VAL A 481 6.25 -3.04 -21.99
C VAL A 481 4.74 -3.25 -21.97
N LEU A 482 4.21 -4.06 -22.90
CA LEU A 482 2.77 -4.30 -23.02
C LEU A 482 2.17 -4.90 -21.74
N MET A 483 2.88 -5.82 -21.11
CA MET A 483 2.41 -6.48 -19.88
C MET A 483 2.41 -5.56 -18.66
N GLN A 484 3.14 -4.42 -18.68
CA GLN A 484 2.94 -3.39 -17.66
C GLN A 484 1.54 -2.78 -17.77
N TYR A 485 1.12 -2.36 -18.98
CA TYR A 485 -0.22 -1.84 -19.23
C TYR A 485 -1.30 -2.87 -18.89
N PHE A 486 -1.13 -4.12 -19.30
CA PHE A 486 -2.15 -5.15 -19.06
C PHE A 486 -2.27 -5.56 -17.58
N GLY A 487 -1.16 -5.77 -16.85
CA GLY A 487 -1.24 -6.21 -15.46
C GLY A 487 -1.52 -5.07 -14.47
N TYR A 488 -0.86 -3.92 -14.64
CA TYR A 488 -1.06 -2.76 -13.76
C TYR A 488 -2.28 -1.92 -14.14
N LEU A 489 -2.40 -1.52 -15.40
CA LEU A 489 -3.40 -0.53 -15.81
C LEU A 489 -4.70 -1.19 -16.31
N ARG A 490 -4.67 -2.49 -16.63
CA ARG A 490 -5.82 -3.30 -17.06
C ARG A 490 -6.50 -2.74 -18.32
N ARG A 491 -5.72 -2.13 -19.22
CA ARG A 491 -6.14 -1.50 -20.50
C ARG A 491 -5.08 -1.63 -21.60
N ASN A 492 -5.41 -1.27 -22.84
CA ASN A 492 -4.45 -1.11 -23.91
C ASN A 492 -3.63 0.20 -23.73
N PRO A 493 -2.41 0.30 -24.28
CA PRO A 493 -1.59 1.51 -24.14
C PRO A 493 -2.19 2.75 -24.84
N ASP A 494 -2.96 2.54 -25.90
CA ASP A 494 -3.68 3.53 -26.70
C ASP A 494 -5.12 3.81 -26.23
N ASP A 495 -5.61 3.10 -25.21
CA ASP A 495 -6.89 3.45 -24.58
C ASP A 495 -6.78 4.78 -23.79
N ALA A 496 -7.94 5.35 -23.44
CA ALA A 496 -7.99 6.47 -22.50
C ALA A 496 -7.31 6.09 -21.15
N PRO A 497 -6.59 7.01 -20.49
CA PRO A 497 -6.51 8.45 -20.77
C PRO A 497 -5.50 8.88 -21.85
N ASP A 498 -4.65 7.98 -22.36
CA ASP A 498 -3.53 8.34 -23.24
C ASP A 498 -3.99 8.64 -24.69
N GLY A 499 -4.83 7.76 -25.25
CA GLY A 499 -5.35 7.90 -26.62
C GLY A 499 -4.34 7.64 -27.75
N ASP A 500 -3.09 7.29 -27.42
CA ASP A 500 -2.03 6.99 -28.38
C ASP A 500 -0.88 6.14 -27.79
N MET A 501 0.06 5.73 -28.65
CA MET A 501 1.16 4.83 -28.29
C MET A 501 2.42 5.54 -27.76
N ARG A 502 2.41 6.85 -27.44
CA ARG A 502 3.63 7.59 -27.00
C ARG A 502 4.22 7.01 -25.72
N GLY A 503 3.40 6.68 -24.73
CA GLY A 503 3.85 6.07 -23.47
C GLY A 503 4.51 4.69 -23.69
N PHE A 504 3.90 3.85 -24.52
CA PHE A 504 4.46 2.55 -24.91
C PHE A 504 5.82 2.72 -25.61
N ASN A 505 5.88 3.60 -26.60
CA ASN A 505 7.09 3.84 -27.40
C ASN A 505 8.22 4.48 -26.58
N PHE A 506 7.90 5.32 -25.60
CA PHE A 506 8.88 5.85 -24.64
C PHE A 506 9.54 4.71 -23.86
N TRP A 507 8.76 3.85 -23.22
CA TRP A 507 9.31 2.75 -22.43
C TRP A 507 10.04 1.70 -23.26
N LEU A 508 9.59 1.43 -24.49
CA LEU A 508 10.30 0.52 -25.39
C LEU A 508 11.69 1.06 -25.75
N LYS A 509 11.82 2.37 -26.02
CA LYS A 509 13.11 3.03 -26.25
C LYS A 509 14.01 3.00 -25.02
N GLU A 510 13.46 3.25 -23.83
CA GLU A 510 14.20 3.10 -22.56
C GLU A 510 14.77 1.68 -22.41
N LEU A 511 13.95 0.63 -22.56
CA LEU A 511 14.42 -0.75 -22.43
C LEU A 511 15.42 -1.16 -23.52
N ASN A 512 15.32 -0.63 -24.74
CA ASN A 512 16.30 -0.91 -25.80
C ASN A 512 17.65 -0.20 -25.57
N GLY A 513 17.70 0.81 -24.69
CA GLY A 513 18.85 1.69 -24.45
C GLY A 513 18.90 2.91 -25.37
N GLU A 514 17.82 3.21 -26.09
CA GLU A 514 17.67 4.36 -27.01
C GLU A 514 17.23 5.65 -26.30
N GLY A 515 16.79 5.55 -25.04
CA GLY A 515 16.41 6.68 -24.18
C GLY A 515 17.55 7.10 -23.24
N SER A 516 17.45 6.78 -21.96
CA SER A 516 18.47 7.05 -20.91
C SER A 516 19.85 6.38 -21.10
N GLY A 517 20.10 5.70 -22.22
CA GLY A 517 21.32 4.93 -22.49
C GLY A 517 21.45 3.63 -21.68
N THR A 518 20.57 3.37 -20.71
CA THR A 518 20.59 2.16 -19.87
C THR A 518 19.68 1.08 -20.45
N ARG A 519 20.24 0.21 -21.29
CA ARG A 519 19.50 -0.96 -21.83
C ARG A 519 18.99 -1.86 -20.70
N ASN A 520 17.80 -2.44 -20.90
CA ASN A 520 17.14 -3.40 -20.01
C ASN A 520 16.89 -2.87 -18.59
N ASN A 521 16.58 -1.57 -18.45
CA ASN A 521 16.23 -0.94 -17.16
C ASN A 521 14.81 -1.30 -16.67
N TYR A 522 14.50 -2.60 -16.60
CA TYR A 522 13.22 -3.13 -16.14
C TYR A 522 12.82 -2.60 -14.74
N PRO A 523 13.73 -2.51 -13.74
CA PRO A 523 13.34 -2.02 -12.42
C PRO A 523 12.78 -0.59 -12.44
N ASN A 524 13.36 0.32 -13.23
CA ASN A 524 12.85 1.70 -13.33
C ASN A 524 11.47 1.75 -13.98
N MET A 525 11.23 0.93 -15.01
CA MET A 525 9.91 0.79 -15.63
C MET A 525 8.88 0.22 -14.64
N VAL A 526 9.15 -0.94 -14.05
CA VAL A 526 8.25 -1.57 -13.06
C VAL A 526 7.94 -0.60 -11.93
N ARG A 527 8.94 0.12 -11.42
CA ARG A 527 8.76 1.15 -10.40
C ARG A 527 7.77 2.23 -10.81
N ALA A 528 7.87 2.74 -12.04
CA ALA A 528 6.98 3.79 -12.55
C ALA A 528 5.51 3.33 -12.61
N PHE A 529 5.25 2.07 -12.98
CA PHE A 529 3.88 1.52 -12.97
C PHE A 529 3.38 1.21 -11.55
N VAL A 530 4.22 0.63 -10.67
CA VAL A 530 3.88 0.35 -9.25
C VAL A 530 3.48 1.61 -8.48
N ILE A 531 4.11 2.75 -8.76
CA ILE A 531 3.80 4.04 -8.10
C ILE A 531 2.79 4.89 -8.88
N SER A 532 2.35 4.45 -10.06
CA SER A 532 1.44 5.23 -10.90
C SER A 532 0.10 5.48 -10.20
N GLY A 533 -0.43 6.71 -10.33
CA GLY A 533 -1.72 7.06 -9.73
C GLY A 533 -2.87 6.17 -10.23
N GLU A 534 -2.80 5.73 -11.48
CA GLU A 534 -3.76 4.81 -12.12
C GLU A 534 -3.71 3.41 -11.49
N TYR A 535 -2.53 2.80 -11.32
CA TYR A 535 -2.43 1.50 -10.63
C TYR A 535 -2.89 1.60 -9.18
N ARG A 536 -2.44 2.63 -8.45
CA ARG A 536 -2.77 2.80 -7.03
C ARG A 536 -4.27 3.05 -6.83
N GLY A 537 -4.90 3.80 -7.73
CA GLY A 537 -6.33 4.07 -7.74
C GLY A 537 -7.22 2.83 -7.82
N ARG A 538 -6.70 1.69 -8.30
CA ARG A 538 -7.43 0.40 -8.29
C ARG A 538 -7.71 -0.14 -6.87
N PHE A 539 -7.03 0.36 -5.84
CA PHE A 539 -7.05 -0.21 -4.48
C PHE A 539 -7.49 0.78 -3.39
N GLY A 540 -7.92 1.98 -3.77
CA GLY A 540 -8.28 3.09 -2.87
C GLY A 540 -7.86 4.43 -3.46
N ALA A 541 -8.42 5.53 -2.94
CA ALA A 541 -8.04 6.87 -3.39
C ALA A 541 -6.61 7.22 -2.95
N ASN A 542 -5.87 7.92 -3.83
CA ASN A 542 -4.57 8.52 -3.53
C ASN A 542 -4.72 9.82 -2.72
#